data_AF-A0A941FKD1-F1
#
_entry.id   AF-A0A941FKD1-F1
#
_cell.length_a   1.000
_cell.length_b   1.000
_cell.length_c   1.000
_cell.angle_alpha   90.00
_cell.angle_beta   90.00
_cell.angle_gamma   90.00
#
_symmetry.space_group_name_H-M   'P 1'
#
loop_
_entity.id
_entity.type
_entity.pdbx_description
1 polymer ?
#
loop_
_entity_poly.entity_id
_entity_poly.type
_entity_poly.pdbx_seq_one_letter_code
_entity_poly.pdbx_strand_id
1 'polypeptide(L)'
;MDVAIPYGQLGRSDHQPFHELGIPSALFIHSPVEPWYHQPTDTLDKISKEKLQQAAEIVGASVYQIARPETPALTNARVAPGTVDYDFDDRPVD
;
A
#
# COMPACT_ATOMS: atom_id res chain seq x y z
N MET A 1 9.05 18.65 5.53
CA MET A 1 7.61 18.87 5.34
C MET A 1 6.97 17.51 5.49
N ASP A 2 6.19 17.32 6.56
CA ASP A 2 5.44 16.08 6.78
C ASP A 2 4.28 16.02 5.79
N VAL A 3 4.57 15.53 4.59
CA VAL A 3 3.50 15.10 3.68
C VAL A 3 2.97 13.81 4.28
N ALA A 4 1.80 13.88 4.92
CA ALA A 4 1.08 12.67 5.33
C ALA A 4 0.92 11.77 4.10
N ILE A 5 1.24 10.48 4.24
CA ILE A 5 0.96 9.51 3.18
C ILE A 5 -0.56 9.49 3.03
N PRO A 6 -1.09 9.94 1.88
CA PRO A 6 -2.53 10.04 1.72
C PRO A 6 -3.07 8.62 1.66
N TYR A 7 -4.04 8.33 2.50
CA TYR A 7 -4.63 7.00 2.61
C TYR A 7 -6.15 7.09 2.34
N GLY A 8 -6.74 6.04 1.79
CA GLY A 8 -8.14 6.01 1.35
C GLY A 8 -8.71 4.60 1.46
N GLN A 9 -10.01 4.45 1.18
CA GLN A 9 -10.69 3.15 1.22
C GLN A 9 -10.87 2.59 -0.19
N LEU A 10 -10.31 1.40 -0.45
CA LEU A 10 -10.38 0.76 -1.76
C LEU A 10 -10.24 -0.77 -1.67
N GLY A 11 -11.16 -1.48 -2.34
CA GLY A 11 -11.10 -2.94 -2.56
C GLY A 11 -10.54 -3.30 -3.95
N ARG A 12 -11.16 -4.28 -4.63
CA ARG A 12 -10.92 -4.62 -6.06
C ARG A 12 -9.53 -5.17 -6.37
N SER A 13 -8.79 -5.64 -5.37
CA SER A 13 -7.48 -6.28 -5.55
C SER A 13 -7.29 -7.40 -4.52
N ASP A 14 -6.19 -8.12 -4.62
CA ASP A 14 -5.96 -9.37 -3.89
C ASP A 14 -5.88 -9.18 -2.37
N HIS A 15 -5.69 -7.96 -1.87
CA HIS A 15 -5.66 -7.66 -0.43
C HIS A 15 -7.02 -7.81 0.25
N GLN A 16 -8.12 -7.73 -0.51
CA GLN A 16 -9.47 -7.64 0.04
C GLN A 16 -9.89 -8.90 0.83
N PRO A 17 -9.74 -10.15 0.32
CA PRO A 17 -10.07 -11.34 1.11
C PRO A 17 -9.29 -11.46 2.42
N PHE A 18 -8.05 -10.95 2.48
CA PHE A 18 -7.27 -10.92 3.73
C PHE A 18 -7.89 -9.94 4.75
N HIS A 19 -8.28 -8.75 4.28
CA HIS A 19 -8.96 -7.75 5.10
C HIS A 19 -10.27 -8.30 5.68
N GLU A 20 -11.08 -8.96 4.85
CA GLU A 20 -12.37 -9.56 5.25
C GLU A 20 -12.21 -10.64 6.34
N LEU A 21 -11.04 -11.27 6.43
CA LEU A 21 -10.69 -12.24 7.49
C LEU A 21 -10.02 -11.59 8.71
N GLY A 22 -9.91 -10.26 8.76
CA GLY A 22 -9.30 -9.52 9.86
C GLY A 22 -7.77 -9.50 9.84
N ILE A 23 -7.14 -9.93 8.75
CA ILE A 23 -5.69 -9.82 8.56
C ILE A 23 -5.39 -8.37 8.11
N PRO A 24 -4.48 -7.63 8.79
CA PRO A 24 -4.10 -6.31 8.34
C PRO A 24 -3.51 -6.36 6.92
N SER A 25 -4.18 -5.72 5.97
CA SER A 25 -3.77 -5.66 4.57
C SER A 25 -4.01 -4.25 4.01
N ALA A 26 -3.24 -3.89 2.98
CA ALA A 26 -3.34 -2.59 2.31
C ALA A 26 -2.96 -2.73 0.84
N LEU A 27 -3.53 -1.87 -0.01
CA LEU A 27 -3.19 -1.73 -1.41
C LEU A 27 -2.24 -0.54 -1.59
N PHE A 28 -1.09 -0.78 -2.20
CA PHE A 28 -0.17 0.25 -2.67
C PHE A 28 -0.38 0.46 -4.16
N ILE A 29 -0.96 1.60 -4.53
CA ILE A 29 -1.31 1.93 -5.92
C ILE A 29 -1.09 3.42 -6.18
N HIS A 30 -0.78 3.79 -7.42
CA HIS A 30 -0.86 5.18 -7.88
C HIS A 30 -2.30 5.48 -8.28
N SER A 31 -2.91 6.48 -7.63
CA SER A 31 -4.29 6.91 -7.89
C SER A 31 -4.33 8.40 -8.25
N PRO A 32 -5.17 8.83 -9.22
CA PRO A 32 -6.09 8.02 -10.04
C PRO A 32 -5.33 7.06 -10.97
N VAL A 33 -5.98 5.99 -11.42
CA VAL A 33 -5.35 5.07 -12.38
C VAL A 33 -5.16 5.74 -13.73
N GLU A 34 -4.22 5.22 -14.50
CA GLU A 34 -3.98 5.66 -15.86
C GLU A 34 -5.17 5.44 -16.83
N PRO A 35 -5.29 6.28 -17.88
CA PRO A 35 -6.27 6.05 -18.96
C PRO A 35 -6.06 4.74 -19.74
N TRP A 36 -4.86 4.15 -19.69
CA TRP A 36 -4.55 2.89 -20.38
C TRP A 36 -4.84 1.64 -19.52
N TYR A 37 -5.36 1.78 -18.30
CA TYR A 37 -5.76 0.65 -17.46
C TYR A 37 -6.76 -0.27 -18.20
N HIS A 38 -6.51 -1.57 -18.18
CA HIS A 38 -7.28 -2.59 -18.92
C HIS A 38 -7.36 -2.38 -20.43
N GLN A 39 -6.43 -1.62 -21.03
CA GLN A 39 -6.35 -1.44 -22.48
C GLN A 39 -5.12 -2.15 -23.05
N PRO A 40 -5.14 -2.57 -24.34
CA PRO A 40 -3.95 -3.07 -25.02
C PRO A 40 -2.79 -2.06 -25.10
N THR A 41 -3.07 -0.78 -24.82
CA THR A 41 -2.08 0.29 -24.75
C THR A 41 -1.36 0.38 -23.41
N ASP A 42 -1.67 -0.50 -22.44
CA ASP A 42 -0.90 -0.67 -21.21
C ASP A 42 0.42 -1.41 -21.53
N THR A 43 1.43 -0.63 -21.91
CA THR A 43 2.68 -1.12 -22.49
C THR A 43 3.91 -0.55 -21.79
N LEU A 44 5.06 -1.20 -21.99
CA LEU A 44 6.31 -0.90 -21.28
C LEU A 44 6.79 0.57 -21.42
N ASP A 45 6.43 1.24 -22.52
CA ASP A 45 6.78 2.64 -22.75
C ASP A 45 6.05 3.62 -21.81
N LYS A 46 5.04 3.17 -21.06
CA LYS A 46 4.34 3.96 -20.02
C LYS A 46 4.96 3.83 -18.63
N ILE A 47 5.92 2.92 -18.46
CA ILE A 47 6.53 2.64 -17.16
C ILE A 47 7.54 3.73 -16.78
N SER A 48 7.32 4.32 -15.60
CA SER A 48 8.30 5.21 -14.97
C SER A 48 9.18 4.42 -14.00
N LYS A 49 10.50 4.42 -14.26
CA LYS A 49 11.50 3.83 -13.35
C LYS A 49 11.52 4.51 -11.99
N GLU A 50 11.27 5.82 -11.96
CA GLU A 50 11.21 6.59 -10.73
C GLU A 50 10.04 6.15 -9.84
N LYS A 51 8.83 5.99 -10.44
CA LYS A 51 7.66 5.50 -9.71
C LYS A 51 7.86 4.07 -9.21
N LEU A 52 8.47 3.20 -10.03
CA LEU A 52 8.83 1.84 -9.62
C LEU A 52 9.79 1.83 -8.43
N GLN A 53 10.84 2.67 -8.47
CA GLN A 53 11.80 2.79 -7.39
C GLN A 53 11.13 3.28 -6.11
N GLN A 54 10.29 4.31 -6.19
CA GLN A 54 9.53 4.84 -5.05
C GLN A 54 8.68 3.74 -4.39
N ALA A 55 7.90 2.99 -5.17
CA ALA A 55 7.07 1.91 -4.63
C ALA A 55 7.93 0.81 -3.96
N ALA A 56 9.04 0.42 -4.61
CA ALA A 56 9.95 -0.59 -4.08
C ALA A 56 10.62 -0.16 -2.77
N GLU A 57 11.06 1.10 -2.67
CA GLU A 57 11.69 1.65 -1.47
C GLU A 57 10.69 1.73 -0.32
N ILE A 58 9.46 2.20 -0.56
CA ILE A 58 8.42 2.31 0.48
C ILE A 58 8.02 0.92 1.01
N VAL A 59 7.65 -0.01 0.11
CA VAL A 59 7.23 -1.36 0.52
C VAL A 59 8.40 -2.12 1.13
N GLY A 60 9.58 -2.06 0.52
CA GLY A 60 10.79 -2.71 1.00
C GLY A 60 11.23 -2.22 2.38
N ALA A 61 11.25 -0.91 2.61
CA ALA A 61 11.59 -0.34 3.92
C ALA A 61 10.55 -0.70 4.99
N SER A 62 9.26 -0.72 4.64
CA SER A 62 8.18 -1.10 5.56
C SER A 62 8.30 -2.55 5.99
N VAL A 63 8.51 -3.47 5.05
CA VAL A 63 8.74 -4.89 5.33
C VAL A 63 10.03 -5.08 6.13
N TYR A 64 11.12 -4.40 5.76
CA TYR A 64 12.39 -4.50 6.47
C TYR A 64 12.30 -3.99 7.91
N GLN A 65 11.57 -2.89 8.15
CA GLN A 65 11.31 -2.40 9.50
C GLN A 65 10.62 -3.46 10.37
N ILE A 66 9.74 -4.28 9.80
CA ILE A 66 9.04 -5.35 10.53
C ILE A 66 9.93 -6.59 10.69
N ALA A 67 10.69 -6.95 9.65
CA ALA A 67 11.40 -8.23 9.57
C ALA A 67 12.86 -8.19 10.09
N ARG A 68 13.46 -7.01 10.30
CA ARG A 68 14.84 -6.91 10.77
C ARG A 68 15.02 -7.57 12.15
N PRO A 69 16.18 -8.18 12.45
CA PRO A 69 16.39 -8.95 13.67
C PRO A 69 16.12 -8.18 14.98
N GLU A 70 16.34 -6.87 14.96
CA GLU A 70 16.20 -5.98 16.12
C GLU A 70 14.76 -5.52 16.35
N THR A 71 13.88 -5.72 15.37
CA THR A 71 12.45 -5.50 15.57
C THR A 71 11.92 -6.70 16.35
N PRO A 72 11.25 -6.50 17.49
CA PRO A 72 10.85 -7.63 18.29
C PRO A 72 9.95 -8.54 17.47
N ALA A 73 10.28 -9.85 17.46
CA ALA A 73 9.36 -10.88 17.02
C ALA A 73 7.99 -10.60 17.66
N LEU A 74 6.92 -10.82 16.89
CA LEU A 74 5.50 -10.48 17.14
C LEU A 74 5.03 -10.47 18.61
N THR A 75 5.66 -11.25 19.48
CA THR A 75 5.54 -11.24 20.94
C THR A 75 5.71 -9.87 21.62
N ASN A 76 6.50 -8.93 21.08
CA ASN A 76 6.65 -7.56 21.61
C ASN A 76 6.46 -6.47 20.54
N ALA A 77 5.88 -6.81 19.39
CA ALA A 77 5.66 -5.84 18.32
C ALA A 77 4.65 -4.78 18.79
N ARG A 78 5.10 -3.52 18.92
CA ARG A 78 4.21 -2.35 19.14
C ARG A 78 3.46 -1.94 17.87
N VAL A 79 3.63 -2.69 16.79
CA VAL A 79 2.95 -2.44 15.53
C VAL A 79 1.58 -3.10 15.62
N ALA A 80 0.55 -2.25 15.75
CA ALA A 80 -0.87 -2.55 15.91
C ALA A 80 -1.28 -3.34 17.19
N PRO A 81 -1.17 -2.75 18.40
CA PRO A 81 -1.80 -3.30 19.62
C PRO A 81 -3.35 -3.28 19.58
N GLY A 82 -3.94 -2.75 18.51
CA GLY A 82 -5.37 -2.72 18.24
C GLY A 82 -5.62 -2.24 16.81
N THR A 83 -6.86 -2.38 16.33
CA THR A 83 -7.31 -1.75 15.08
C THR A 83 -7.19 -0.24 15.23
N VAL A 84 -6.39 0.39 14.37
CA VAL A 84 -6.37 1.85 14.26
C VAL A 84 -7.50 2.21 13.31
N ASP A 85 -8.47 2.95 13.80
CA ASP A 85 -9.47 3.60 12.95
C ASP A 85 -8.79 4.85 12.39
N TYR A 86 -8.43 4.78 11.11
CA TYR A 86 -7.88 5.93 10.43
C TYR A 86 -9.09 6.74 9.87
N ASP A 87 -9.03 8.09 9.86
CA ASP A 87 -9.97 8.99 9.14
C ASP A 87 -9.76 9.11 7.60
N PHE A 88 -10.52 8.38 6.75
CA PHE A 88 -10.13 8.23 5.33
C PHE A 88 -10.91 9.17 4.45
N ASP A 89 -10.23 9.65 3.42
CA ASP A 89 -10.90 10.30 2.31
C ASP A 89 -11.35 9.24 1.29
N ASP A 90 -12.59 9.38 0.83
CA ASP A 90 -13.13 8.57 -0.26
C ASP A 90 -12.51 9.08 -1.56
N ARG A 91 -11.43 8.41 -1.98
CA ARG A 91 -10.65 8.78 -3.15
C ARG A 91 -11.03 7.87 -4.30
N PRO A 92 -11.91 8.32 -5.21
CA PRO A 92 -12.23 7.55 -6.40
C PRO A 92 -10.95 7.26 -7.17
N VAL A 93 -10.83 6.01 -7.58
CA VAL A 93 -9.71 5.52 -8.38
C VAL A 93 -9.96 5.79 -9.86
N ASP A 94 -11.22 6.09 -10.20
CA ASP A 94 -11.82 6.20 -11.52
C ASP A 94 -12.23 7.66 -11.81
#